data_AF-W2U4K0-F1
#
_entry.id   AF-W2U4K0-F1
#
_cell.length_a   1.000
_cell.length_b   1.000
_cell.length_c   1.000
_cell.angle_alpha   90.00
_cell.angle_beta   90.00
_cell.angle_gamma   90.00
#
_symmetry.space_group_name_H-M   'P 1'
#
loop_
_entity.id
_entity.type
_entity.pdbx_description
1 polymer ?
#
loop_
_entity_poly.entity_id
_entity_poly.type
_entity_poly.pdbx_seq_one_letter_code
_entity_poly.pdbx_strand_id
1 'polypeptide(L)'
;MKRWLALAWFLGLLALAAPLPQVYDRLEEALRQVRLENPTQALAALDRAQSLLRQESKGLPPVLRDATLLHLQDARQAVLRQSRVDLEARLLLVRHLLGKALYDGFFQAPAGQKAPYLTRLVRATGLPQSLAQGAENLAPEEAQRRLEAGYLQLMTEDLGQALSASSRPQAYLALARAYARFLVIQDSPQSTLKAQDFIQALGKVSSGEDFRPSVRDLQEKTLAWRKHLQTLAAPSPMATSAPPPASAQSPTGSPAGKPSTTPPAASPPSPPAPSSGQVSPAESPLPQEIREEVSLLRLDPQAATRIGETLQRLAIPSLINWLDLLDEVRSSLAQAQLYTEAGQYNRARAQLSYAYSRFRLKVYPVVGAYAPELAERADRLFLAMQNAVGLRTVDFTVLLGEIQEIEERLLGSSLGPWHTLQVQLQLFLLGIPRAILFLLASALAFFPLYLGWITFSGRNVYWTLLGLAFLFLALPILAEGLSYTGSILAEYGGLPILGLLANLSIAQGLVPYLAWGISAFLVVAFAGAGLRGIAAQFGLLKERGREVIATQDQRPSATTLTSETIVEWDEEF
;
A
#
# COMPACT_ATOMS: atom_id res chain seq x y z
N MET A 1 16.67 -42.49 9.05
CA MET A 1 16.00 -42.25 7.73
C MET A 1 15.26 -40.90 7.75
N LYS A 2 15.93 -39.76 7.56
CA LYS A 2 15.28 -38.42 7.56
C LYS A 2 15.79 -37.41 6.50
N ARG A 3 16.70 -37.81 5.60
CA ARG A 3 17.30 -36.92 4.57
C ARG A 3 16.81 -37.16 3.13
N TRP A 4 15.94 -38.16 2.88
CA TRP A 4 15.38 -38.43 1.55
C TRP A 4 14.06 -37.69 1.28
N LEU A 5 13.24 -37.43 2.30
CA LEU A 5 11.98 -36.69 2.15
C LEU A 5 12.16 -35.22 1.73
N ALA A 6 13.32 -34.62 2.04
CA ALA A 6 13.67 -33.27 1.58
C ALA A 6 13.89 -33.19 0.05
N LEU A 7 14.34 -34.28 -0.59
CA LEU A 7 14.60 -34.30 -2.04
C LEU A 7 13.29 -34.41 -2.84
N ALA A 8 12.30 -35.14 -2.31
CA ALA A 8 10.98 -35.27 -2.92
C ALA A 8 10.23 -33.92 -3.01
N TRP A 9 10.39 -33.05 -2.00
CA TRP A 9 9.79 -31.70 -2.02
C TRP A 9 10.48 -30.72 -2.98
N PHE A 10 11.77 -30.90 -3.29
CA PHE A 10 12.47 -30.06 -4.27
C PHE A 10 12.24 -30.49 -5.73
N LEU A 11 11.92 -31.77 -5.99
CA LEU A 11 11.55 -32.25 -7.33
C LEU A 11 10.05 -32.13 -7.64
N GLY A 12 9.19 -31.99 -6.63
CA GLY A 12 7.73 -31.81 -6.79
C GLY A 12 7.28 -30.43 -7.29
N LEU A 13 8.18 -29.45 -7.42
CA LEU A 13 7.86 -28.06 -7.82
C LEU A 13 8.37 -27.65 -9.20
N LEU A 14 8.93 -28.58 -9.98
CA LEU A 14 9.10 -28.41 -11.43
C LEU A 14 7.83 -28.87 -12.18
N ALA A 15 6.72 -28.21 -11.91
CA ALA A 15 5.65 -28.13 -12.90
C ALA A 15 6.17 -27.33 -14.09
N LEU A 16 6.59 -28.01 -15.16
CA LEU A 16 7.03 -27.35 -16.39
C LEU A 16 5.87 -26.51 -16.92
N ALA A 17 6.04 -25.19 -16.92
CA ALA A 17 5.09 -24.29 -17.54
C ALA A 17 5.04 -24.56 -19.04
N ALA A 18 3.82 -24.68 -19.59
CA ALA A 18 3.63 -24.82 -21.02
C ALA A 18 4.14 -23.53 -21.72
N PRO A 19 5.06 -23.61 -22.69
CA PRO A 19 5.51 -22.43 -23.44
C PRO A 19 4.33 -21.79 -24.19
N LEU A 20 4.36 -20.48 -24.36
CA LEU A 20 3.23 -19.66 -24.87
C LEU A 20 2.49 -20.25 -26.09
N PRO A 21 3.15 -20.83 -27.12
CA PRO A 21 2.44 -21.49 -28.24
C PRO A 21 1.50 -22.63 -27.83
N GLN A 22 1.82 -23.40 -26.78
CA GLN A 22 0.98 -24.48 -26.26
C GLN A 22 -0.22 -23.93 -25.47
N VAL A 23 -0.01 -22.86 -24.68
CA VAL A 23 -1.09 -22.15 -23.99
C VAL A 23 -2.08 -21.58 -25.01
N TYR A 24 -1.58 -20.97 -26.09
CA TYR A 24 -2.42 -20.52 -27.21
C TYR A 24 -3.20 -21.68 -27.85
N ASP A 25 -2.56 -22.81 -28.19
CA ASP A 25 -3.25 -23.91 -28.86
C ASP A 25 -4.39 -24.48 -27.99
N ARG A 26 -4.21 -24.55 -26.65
CA ARG A 26 -5.26 -24.95 -25.68
C ARG A 26 -6.39 -23.93 -25.55
N LEU A 27 -6.06 -22.63 -25.57
CA LEU A 27 -7.07 -21.57 -25.51
C LEU A 27 -7.90 -21.51 -26.80
N GLU A 28 -7.27 -21.60 -27.97
CA GLU A 28 -7.97 -21.62 -29.26
C GLU A 28 -8.82 -22.90 -29.43
N GLU A 29 -8.44 -24.05 -28.85
CA GLU A 29 -9.32 -25.23 -28.74
C GLU A 29 -10.61 -24.93 -27.97
N ALA A 30 -10.51 -24.26 -26.82
CA ALA A 30 -11.67 -23.86 -26.02
C ALA A 30 -12.52 -22.80 -26.75
N LEU A 31 -11.89 -21.76 -27.31
CA LEU A 31 -12.58 -20.66 -27.99
C LEU A 31 -13.34 -21.09 -29.26
N ARG A 32 -13.02 -22.25 -29.85
CA ARG A 32 -13.78 -22.86 -30.97
C ARG A 32 -15.09 -23.51 -30.55
N GLN A 33 -15.28 -23.78 -29.27
CA GLN A 33 -16.48 -24.37 -28.69
C GLN A 33 -17.50 -23.31 -28.25
N VAL A 34 -17.12 -22.02 -28.28
CA VAL A 34 -17.98 -20.88 -27.94
C VAL A 34 -18.93 -20.60 -29.12
N ARG A 35 -20.20 -20.97 -28.96
CA ARG A 35 -21.25 -20.92 -29.98
C ARG A 35 -22.61 -20.53 -29.37
N LEU A 36 -23.30 -19.55 -29.93
CA LEU A 36 -24.58 -19.07 -29.36
C LEU A 36 -25.71 -20.09 -29.47
N GLU A 37 -25.62 -21.02 -30.43
CA GLU A 37 -26.55 -22.12 -30.62
C GLU A 37 -26.59 -23.10 -29.43
N ASN A 38 -25.58 -23.08 -28.55
CA ASN A 38 -25.54 -23.86 -27.33
C ASN A 38 -24.92 -23.05 -26.17
N PRO A 39 -25.69 -22.17 -25.50
CA PRO A 39 -25.14 -21.20 -24.55
C PRO A 39 -24.50 -21.86 -23.32
N THR A 40 -24.97 -23.02 -22.86
CA THR A 40 -24.35 -23.74 -21.72
C THR A 40 -22.96 -24.26 -22.08
N GLN A 41 -22.78 -24.80 -23.29
CA GLN A 41 -21.47 -25.20 -23.81
C GLN A 41 -20.56 -23.98 -24.02
N ALA A 42 -21.10 -22.86 -24.53
CA ALA A 42 -20.33 -21.64 -24.73
C ALA A 42 -19.81 -21.04 -23.41
N LEU A 43 -20.65 -21.00 -22.36
CA LEU A 43 -20.25 -20.57 -21.02
C LEU A 43 -19.19 -21.49 -20.43
N ALA A 44 -19.36 -22.81 -20.51
CA ALA A 44 -18.37 -23.78 -20.04
C ALA A 44 -17.02 -23.68 -20.79
N ALA A 45 -17.05 -23.40 -22.10
CA ALA A 45 -15.86 -23.18 -22.92
C ALA A 45 -15.13 -21.87 -22.55
N LEU A 46 -15.86 -20.79 -22.28
CA LEU A 46 -15.29 -19.53 -21.78
C LEU A 46 -14.68 -19.69 -20.38
N ASP A 47 -15.34 -20.42 -19.48
CA ASP A 47 -14.82 -20.69 -18.13
C ASP A 47 -13.57 -21.58 -18.16
N ARG A 48 -13.49 -22.56 -19.09
CA ARG A 48 -12.27 -23.33 -19.37
C ARG A 48 -11.14 -22.45 -19.94
N ALA A 49 -11.46 -21.45 -20.77
CA ALA A 49 -10.46 -20.49 -21.25
C ALA A 49 -9.94 -19.57 -20.13
N GLN A 50 -10.83 -19.11 -19.23
CA GLN A 50 -10.42 -18.34 -18.04
C GLN A 50 -9.57 -19.16 -17.07
N SER A 51 -9.90 -20.43 -16.82
CA SER A 51 -9.11 -21.28 -15.92
C SER A 51 -7.71 -21.57 -16.48
N LEU A 52 -7.59 -21.87 -17.77
CA LEU A 52 -6.30 -22.01 -18.47
C LEU A 52 -5.44 -20.74 -18.34
N LEU A 53 -5.99 -19.55 -18.60
CA LEU A 53 -5.25 -18.29 -18.44
C LEU A 53 -4.82 -17.98 -17.00
N ARG A 54 -5.60 -18.41 -15.99
CA ARG A 54 -5.23 -18.23 -14.58
C ARG A 54 -4.17 -19.25 -14.13
N GLN A 55 -4.18 -20.46 -14.67
CA GLN A 55 -3.27 -21.55 -14.27
C GLN A 55 -1.94 -21.56 -15.03
N GLU A 56 -1.94 -21.25 -16.33
CA GLU A 56 -0.81 -21.48 -17.24
C GLU A 56 -0.06 -20.20 -17.63
N SER A 57 -0.23 -19.09 -16.90
CA SER A 57 0.26 -17.74 -17.30
C SER A 57 1.78 -17.50 -17.33
N LYS A 58 2.62 -18.52 -17.14
CA LYS A 58 4.10 -18.38 -17.22
C LYS A 58 4.57 -18.25 -18.67
N GLY A 59 4.47 -17.03 -19.20
CA GLY A 59 4.86 -16.68 -20.57
C GLY A 59 3.97 -15.61 -21.22
N LEU A 60 2.86 -15.24 -20.58
CA LEU A 60 1.98 -14.15 -21.00
C LEU A 60 2.19 -12.94 -20.08
N PRO A 61 2.55 -11.74 -20.58
CA PRO A 61 2.68 -10.54 -19.76
C PRO A 61 1.41 -10.26 -18.93
N PRO A 62 1.52 -9.82 -17.66
CA PRO A 62 0.35 -9.65 -16.78
C PRO A 62 -0.75 -8.76 -17.39
N VAL A 63 -0.36 -7.62 -17.97
CA VAL A 63 -1.28 -6.68 -18.64
C VAL A 63 -2.08 -7.36 -19.77
N LEU A 64 -1.41 -8.16 -20.61
CA LEU A 64 -2.09 -8.89 -21.70
C LEU A 64 -2.98 -10.02 -21.16
N ARG A 65 -2.54 -10.75 -20.13
CA ARG A 65 -3.36 -11.78 -19.46
C ARG A 65 -4.65 -11.17 -18.89
N ASP A 66 -4.52 -10.06 -18.17
CA ASP A 66 -5.61 -9.48 -17.40
C ASP A 66 -6.61 -8.76 -18.33
N ALA A 67 -6.14 -8.12 -19.41
CA ALA A 67 -6.98 -7.65 -20.50
C ALA A 67 -7.69 -8.80 -21.27
N THR A 68 -7.01 -9.94 -21.46
CA THR A 68 -7.63 -11.12 -22.11
C THR A 68 -8.71 -11.73 -21.22
N LEU A 69 -8.50 -11.79 -19.89
CA LEU A 69 -9.50 -12.23 -18.93
C LEU A 69 -10.72 -11.29 -18.89
N LEU A 70 -10.52 -9.97 -18.98
CA LEU A 70 -11.60 -8.99 -19.10
C LEU A 70 -12.47 -9.27 -20.34
N HIS A 71 -11.88 -9.42 -21.52
CA HIS A 71 -12.65 -9.69 -22.73
C HIS A 71 -13.29 -11.10 -22.78
N LEU A 72 -12.76 -12.08 -22.05
CA LEU A 72 -13.47 -13.35 -21.82
C LEU A 72 -14.68 -13.20 -20.88
N GLN A 73 -14.65 -12.24 -19.95
CA GLN A 73 -15.79 -11.89 -19.09
C GLN A 73 -16.84 -11.08 -19.87
N ASP A 74 -16.42 -10.13 -20.71
CA ASP A 74 -17.31 -9.44 -21.65
C ASP A 74 -17.97 -10.45 -22.61
N ALA A 75 -17.22 -11.42 -23.15
CA ALA A 75 -17.75 -12.49 -24.01
C ALA A 75 -18.79 -13.36 -23.27
N ARG A 76 -18.59 -13.62 -21.96
CA ARG A 76 -19.57 -14.32 -21.12
C ARG A 76 -20.87 -13.53 -21.01
N GLN A 77 -20.80 -12.20 -20.84
CA GLN A 77 -21.96 -11.32 -20.87
C GLN A 77 -22.64 -11.30 -22.24
N ALA A 78 -21.87 -11.30 -23.34
CA ALA A 78 -22.42 -11.37 -24.69
C ALA A 78 -23.19 -12.67 -24.97
N VAL A 79 -22.72 -13.82 -24.46
CA VAL A 79 -23.49 -15.09 -24.51
C VAL A 79 -24.80 -14.99 -23.71
N LEU A 80 -24.77 -14.41 -22.51
CA LEU A 80 -25.96 -14.23 -21.67
C LEU A 80 -26.98 -13.25 -22.29
N ARG A 81 -26.52 -12.19 -22.95
CA ARG A 81 -27.33 -11.24 -23.73
C ARG A 81 -27.71 -11.76 -25.13
N GLN A 82 -27.23 -12.95 -25.52
CA GLN A 82 -27.35 -13.52 -26.87
C GLN A 82 -26.84 -12.62 -28.01
N SER A 83 -25.98 -11.63 -27.70
CA SER A 83 -25.41 -10.71 -28.69
C SER A 83 -24.30 -11.38 -29.49
N ARG A 84 -24.64 -11.80 -30.72
CA ARG A 84 -23.67 -12.33 -31.68
C ARG A 84 -22.56 -11.33 -32.03
N VAL A 85 -22.94 -10.06 -32.15
CA VAL A 85 -22.07 -8.96 -32.57
C VAL A 85 -21.00 -8.69 -31.53
N ASP A 86 -21.39 -8.61 -30.25
CA ASP A 86 -20.41 -8.45 -29.17
C ASP A 86 -19.60 -9.71 -28.94
N LEU A 87 -20.19 -10.90 -29.03
CA LEU A 87 -19.45 -12.14 -28.87
C LEU A 87 -18.33 -12.26 -29.92
N GLU A 88 -18.63 -12.01 -31.20
CA GLU A 88 -17.63 -12.00 -32.26
C GLU A 88 -16.56 -10.92 -32.01
N ALA A 89 -16.94 -9.71 -31.60
CA ALA A 89 -15.99 -8.62 -31.28
C ALA A 89 -15.06 -8.95 -30.10
N ARG A 90 -15.57 -9.47 -28.98
CA ARG A 90 -14.76 -9.82 -27.80
C ARG A 90 -13.86 -11.03 -28.08
N LEU A 91 -14.33 -12.04 -28.82
CA LEU A 91 -13.51 -13.18 -29.24
C LEU A 91 -12.40 -12.77 -30.23
N LEU A 92 -12.63 -11.76 -31.07
CA LEU A 92 -11.58 -11.17 -31.92
C LEU A 92 -10.49 -10.49 -31.08
N LEU A 93 -10.88 -9.67 -30.10
CA LEU A 93 -9.94 -8.98 -29.19
C LEU A 93 -9.11 -9.98 -28.37
N VAL A 94 -9.74 -11.01 -27.78
CA VAL A 94 -9.06 -12.12 -27.08
C VAL A 94 -8.00 -12.77 -27.97
N ARG A 95 -8.32 -13.10 -29.22
CA ARG A 95 -7.36 -13.70 -30.15
C ARG A 95 -6.21 -12.76 -30.51
N HIS A 96 -6.45 -11.46 -30.66
CA HIS A 96 -5.40 -10.52 -31.02
C HIS A 96 -4.51 -10.12 -29.84
N LEU A 97 -5.01 -10.11 -28.59
CA LEU A 97 -4.16 -9.96 -27.39
C LEU A 97 -3.22 -11.16 -27.21
N LEU A 98 -3.68 -12.38 -27.49
CA LEU A 98 -2.81 -13.55 -27.59
C LEU A 98 -1.86 -13.44 -28.80
N GLY A 99 -2.33 -12.89 -29.92
CA GLY A 99 -1.52 -12.55 -31.09
C GLY A 99 -0.37 -11.58 -30.77
N LYS A 100 -0.62 -10.54 -29.98
CA LYS A 100 0.39 -9.60 -29.48
C LYS A 100 1.48 -10.32 -28.69
N ALA A 101 1.10 -11.15 -27.72
CA ALA A 101 2.07 -11.94 -26.97
C ALA A 101 2.89 -12.92 -27.86
N LEU A 102 2.28 -13.48 -28.90
CA LEU A 102 2.97 -14.32 -29.90
C LEU A 102 3.91 -13.52 -30.82
N TYR A 103 3.56 -12.27 -31.13
CA TYR A 103 4.40 -11.33 -31.89
C TYR A 103 5.65 -10.96 -31.08
N ASP A 104 5.48 -10.54 -29.82
CA ASP A 104 6.60 -10.21 -28.93
C ASP A 104 7.48 -11.44 -28.67
N GLY A 105 6.85 -12.60 -28.43
CA GLY A 105 7.54 -13.88 -28.26
C GLY A 105 8.34 -14.32 -29.49
N PHE A 106 7.91 -13.98 -30.71
CA PHE A 106 8.68 -14.24 -31.93
C PHE A 106 10.00 -13.46 -31.99
N PHE A 107 10.02 -12.21 -31.55
CA PHE A 107 11.26 -11.41 -31.51
C PHE A 107 12.19 -11.83 -30.38
N GLN A 108 11.64 -12.27 -29.25
CA GLN A 108 12.40 -12.76 -28.09
C GLN A 108 12.91 -14.21 -28.25
N ALA A 109 12.30 -15.02 -29.12
CA ALA A 109 12.65 -16.43 -29.29
C ALA A 109 14.01 -16.65 -30.01
N PRO A 110 14.84 -17.62 -29.55
CA PRO A 110 16.01 -18.08 -30.30
C PRO A 110 15.63 -18.54 -31.72
N ALA A 111 16.54 -18.38 -32.68
CA ALA A 111 16.27 -18.61 -34.12
C ALA A 111 15.54 -19.95 -34.41
N GLY A 112 16.04 -21.07 -33.87
CA GLY A 112 15.43 -22.40 -34.04
C GLY A 112 14.06 -22.60 -33.37
N GLN A 113 13.54 -21.60 -32.64
CA GLN A 113 12.25 -21.63 -31.96
C GLN A 113 11.26 -20.56 -32.48
N LYS A 114 11.62 -19.77 -33.49
CA LYS A 114 10.77 -18.68 -34.02
C LYS A 114 9.55 -19.16 -34.81
N ALA A 115 9.71 -20.20 -35.63
CA ALA A 115 8.66 -20.75 -36.50
C ALA A 115 7.32 -21.07 -35.81
N PRO A 116 7.25 -21.74 -34.63
CA PRO A 116 5.98 -21.98 -33.96
C PRO A 116 5.24 -20.71 -33.57
N TYR A 117 5.94 -19.63 -33.15
CA TYR A 117 5.30 -18.35 -32.83
C TYR A 117 4.63 -17.74 -34.07
N LEU A 118 5.32 -17.65 -35.21
CA LEU A 118 4.72 -17.17 -36.46
C LEU A 118 3.51 -18.00 -36.90
N THR A 119 3.58 -19.33 -36.79
CA THR A 119 2.45 -20.22 -37.14
C THR A 119 1.20 -19.94 -36.29
N ARG A 120 1.36 -19.63 -34.99
CA ARG A 120 0.23 -19.28 -34.12
C ARG A 120 -0.20 -17.83 -34.32
N LEU A 121 0.72 -16.89 -34.56
CA LEU A 121 0.44 -15.48 -34.85
C LEU A 121 -0.47 -15.31 -36.08
N VAL A 122 -0.14 -16.00 -37.18
CA VAL A 122 -0.95 -16.06 -38.41
C VAL A 122 -2.37 -16.56 -38.10
N ARG A 123 -2.48 -17.67 -37.34
CA ARG A 123 -3.77 -18.26 -36.96
C ARG A 123 -4.59 -17.35 -36.03
N ALA A 124 -3.94 -16.61 -35.14
CA ALA A 124 -4.59 -15.74 -34.15
C ALA A 124 -5.18 -14.46 -34.77
N THR A 125 -4.48 -13.87 -35.74
CA THR A 125 -4.77 -12.52 -36.26
C THR A 125 -5.31 -12.50 -37.70
N GLY A 126 -5.18 -13.62 -38.41
CA GLY A 126 -5.49 -13.70 -39.85
C GLY A 126 -4.46 -13.02 -40.75
N LEU A 127 -3.24 -12.78 -40.27
CA LEU A 127 -2.15 -12.24 -41.08
C LEU A 127 -1.85 -13.18 -42.28
N PRO A 128 -1.74 -12.68 -43.53
CA PRO A 128 -1.48 -13.52 -44.70
C PRO A 128 -0.21 -14.38 -44.56
N GLN A 129 -0.33 -15.67 -44.86
CA GLN A 129 0.78 -16.64 -44.82
C GLN A 129 1.99 -16.17 -45.65
N SER A 130 1.74 -15.51 -46.79
CA SER A 130 2.76 -14.95 -47.69
C SER A 130 3.55 -13.78 -47.09
N LEU A 131 3.04 -13.10 -46.06
CA LEU A 131 3.75 -12.04 -45.34
C LEU A 131 4.55 -12.58 -44.14
N ALA A 132 4.10 -13.69 -43.54
CA ALA A 132 4.82 -14.37 -42.47
C ALA A 132 5.95 -15.30 -42.98
N GLN A 133 5.79 -15.93 -44.15
CA GLN A 133 6.74 -16.92 -44.68
C GLN A 133 8.16 -16.37 -44.84
N GLY A 134 9.12 -16.96 -44.13
CA GLY A 134 10.54 -16.58 -44.17
C GLY A 134 10.87 -15.34 -43.35
N ALA A 135 9.92 -14.72 -42.63
CA ALA A 135 10.21 -13.62 -41.71
C ALA A 135 11.10 -14.08 -40.54
N GLU A 136 11.07 -15.37 -40.20
CA GLU A 136 11.97 -16.04 -39.25
C GLU A 136 13.45 -16.02 -39.66
N ASN A 137 13.74 -15.82 -40.95
CA ASN A 137 15.10 -15.81 -41.51
C ASN A 137 15.63 -14.40 -41.82
N LEU A 138 14.82 -13.35 -41.60
CA LEU A 138 15.20 -11.95 -41.84
C LEU A 138 15.88 -11.32 -40.61
N ALA A 139 16.54 -10.18 -40.79
CA ALA A 139 16.95 -9.34 -39.67
C ALA A 139 15.71 -8.89 -38.86
N PRO A 140 15.81 -8.67 -37.53
CA PRO A 140 14.64 -8.35 -36.71
C PRO A 140 13.90 -7.10 -37.19
N GLU A 141 14.61 -6.06 -37.62
CA GLU A 141 14.03 -4.82 -38.16
C GLU A 141 13.35 -5.01 -39.52
N GLU A 142 13.79 -5.98 -40.32
CA GLU A 142 13.16 -6.33 -41.61
C GLU A 142 11.92 -7.18 -41.40
N ALA A 143 11.99 -8.16 -40.50
CA ALA A 143 10.85 -8.97 -40.07
C ALA A 143 9.76 -8.08 -39.46
N GLN A 144 10.13 -7.15 -38.57
CA GLN A 144 9.22 -6.17 -37.98
C GLN A 144 8.54 -5.30 -39.05
N ARG A 145 9.31 -4.63 -39.92
CA ARG A 145 8.76 -3.81 -41.01
C ARG A 145 7.82 -4.60 -41.94
N ARG A 146 8.16 -5.85 -42.26
CA ARG A 146 7.33 -6.73 -43.12
C ARG A 146 6.02 -7.15 -42.45
N LEU A 147 6.05 -7.49 -41.16
CA LEU A 147 4.85 -7.85 -40.39
C LEU A 147 3.95 -6.62 -40.15
N GLU A 148 4.51 -5.49 -39.75
CA GLU A 148 3.79 -4.22 -39.56
C GLU A 148 3.11 -3.74 -40.85
N ALA A 149 3.81 -3.77 -41.99
CA ALA A 149 3.23 -3.42 -43.28
C ALA A 149 2.04 -4.33 -43.67
N GLY A 150 2.02 -5.58 -43.20
CA GLY A 150 0.89 -6.51 -43.34
C GLY A 150 -0.30 -6.16 -42.45
N TYR A 151 -0.05 -5.83 -41.17
CA TYR A 151 -1.10 -5.39 -40.26
C TYR A 151 -1.72 -4.05 -40.70
N LEU A 152 -0.91 -3.08 -41.15
CA LEU A 152 -1.40 -1.80 -41.67
C LEU A 152 -2.22 -1.97 -42.96
N GLN A 153 -1.89 -2.95 -43.82
CA GLN A 153 -2.76 -3.31 -44.94
C GLN A 153 -4.13 -3.79 -44.45
N LEU A 154 -4.13 -4.81 -43.58
CA LEU A 154 -5.35 -5.40 -43.04
C LEU A 154 -6.23 -4.38 -42.29
N MET A 155 -5.62 -3.44 -41.55
CA MET A 155 -6.31 -2.32 -40.89
C MET A 155 -6.92 -1.36 -41.92
N THR A 156 -6.22 -1.04 -43.00
CA THR A 156 -6.75 -0.19 -44.09
C THR A 156 -7.98 -0.83 -44.73
N GLU A 157 -7.96 -2.16 -44.93
CA GLU A 157 -9.06 -2.95 -45.47
C GLU A 157 -10.27 -2.99 -44.52
N ASP A 158 -10.07 -3.22 -43.22
CA ASP A 158 -11.14 -3.18 -42.21
C ASP A 158 -11.75 -1.77 -42.05
N LEU A 159 -10.94 -0.71 -42.02
CA LEU A 159 -11.42 0.67 -41.95
C LEU A 159 -12.23 1.04 -43.20
N GLY A 160 -11.83 0.53 -44.37
CA GLY A 160 -12.63 0.61 -45.61
C GLY A 160 -13.97 -0.11 -45.50
N GLN A 161 -14.00 -1.32 -44.91
CA GLN A 161 -15.24 -2.05 -44.62
C GLN A 161 -16.14 -1.30 -43.62
N ALA A 162 -15.58 -0.64 -42.61
CA ALA A 162 -16.33 0.15 -41.65
C ALA A 162 -16.98 1.40 -42.29
N LEU A 163 -16.28 2.10 -43.19
CA LEU A 163 -16.82 3.25 -43.93
C LEU A 163 -17.91 2.87 -44.94
N SER A 164 -17.80 1.69 -45.55
CA SER A 164 -18.72 1.16 -46.58
C SER A 164 -19.84 0.26 -46.02
N ALA A 165 -19.87 0.03 -44.71
CA ALA A 165 -20.87 -0.80 -44.05
C ALA A 165 -22.29 -0.25 -44.22
N SER A 166 -23.24 -1.14 -44.55
CA SER A 166 -24.66 -0.81 -44.71
C SER A 166 -25.44 -0.86 -43.38
N SER A 167 -24.81 -1.32 -42.29
CA SER A 167 -25.45 -1.45 -40.97
C SER A 167 -24.47 -1.15 -39.82
N ARG A 168 -24.99 -0.64 -38.68
CA ARG A 168 -24.17 -0.37 -37.48
C ARG A 168 -23.39 -1.60 -36.98
N PRO A 169 -23.97 -2.82 -36.89
CA PRO A 169 -23.22 -4.01 -36.47
C PRO A 169 -22.05 -4.37 -37.39
N GLN A 170 -22.21 -4.21 -38.71
CA GLN A 170 -21.14 -4.46 -39.68
C GLN A 170 -20.00 -3.44 -39.53
N ALA A 171 -20.34 -2.15 -39.32
CA ALA A 171 -19.36 -1.10 -39.06
C ALA A 171 -18.58 -1.37 -37.76
N TYR A 172 -19.27 -1.76 -36.69
CA TYR A 172 -18.69 -2.09 -35.38
C TYR A 172 -17.74 -3.29 -35.48
N LEU A 173 -18.16 -4.39 -36.11
CA LEU A 173 -17.30 -5.58 -36.30
C LEU A 173 -16.08 -5.31 -37.17
N ALA A 174 -16.19 -4.49 -38.21
CA ALA A 174 -15.05 -4.10 -39.03
C ALA A 174 -14.08 -3.21 -38.25
N LEU A 175 -14.58 -2.18 -37.55
CA LEU A 175 -13.75 -1.28 -36.75
C LEU A 175 -13.12 -2.00 -35.54
N ALA A 176 -13.81 -2.98 -34.94
CA ALA A 176 -13.27 -3.83 -33.88
C ALA A 176 -12.13 -4.73 -34.39
N ARG A 177 -12.19 -5.21 -35.64
CA ARG A 177 -11.07 -5.92 -36.29
C ARG A 177 -9.88 -4.99 -36.54
N ALA A 178 -10.12 -3.77 -37.02
CA ALA A 178 -9.05 -2.77 -37.20
C ALA A 178 -8.35 -2.44 -35.87
N TYR A 179 -9.12 -2.23 -34.80
CA TYR A 179 -8.60 -2.00 -33.45
C TYR A 179 -7.83 -3.22 -32.91
N ALA A 180 -8.39 -4.42 -33.05
CA ALA A 180 -7.73 -5.66 -32.62
C ALA A 180 -6.39 -5.87 -33.35
N ARG A 181 -6.30 -5.51 -34.63
CA ARG A 181 -5.05 -5.55 -35.42
C ARG A 181 -4.05 -4.48 -34.98
N PHE A 182 -4.51 -3.27 -34.64
CA PHE A 182 -3.67 -2.22 -34.06
C PHE A 182 -2.99 -2.69 -32.76
N LEU A 183 -3.71 -3.35 -31.85
CA LEU A 183 -3.17 -3.84 -30.57
C LEU A 183 -1.96 -4.80 -30.73
N VAL A 184 -1.78 -5.44 -31.88
CA VAL A 184 -0.61 -6.30 -32.17
C VAL A 184 0.66 -5.48 -32.46
N ILE A 185 0.50 -4.30 -33.06
CA ILE A 185 1.60 -3.43 -33.53
C ILE A 185 1.70 -2.08 -32.79
N GLN A 186 0.88 -1.86 -31.76
CA GLN A 186 0.75 -0.60 -31.03
C GLN A 186 2.07 -0.04 -30.48
N ASP A 187 3.03 -0.91 -30.13
CA ASP A 187 4.32 -0.53 -29.53
C ASP A 187 5.40 -0.23 -30.59
N SER A 188 5.03 -0.17 -31.89
CA SER A 188 5.95 0.25 -32.94
C SER A 188 6.36 1.71 -32.72
N PRO A 189 7.67 2.04 -32.73
CA PRO A 189 8.15 3.42 -32.58
C PRO A 189 7.75 4.33 -33.75
N GLN A 190 7.14 3.78 -34.80
CA GLN A 190 6.64 4.51 -35.98
C GLN A 190 5.12 4.77 -35.92
N SER A 191 4.42 4.32 -34.87
CA SER A 191 2.98 4.53 -34.73
C SER A 191 2.62 5.97 -34.41
N THR A 192 1.76 6.57 -35.24
CA THR A 192 1.04 7.83 -34.94
C THR A 192 -0.41 7.58 -34.49
N LEU A 193 -0.83 6.31 -34.41
CA LEU A 193 -2.17 5.88 -33.99
C LEU A 193 -2.22 5.69 -32.47
N LYS A 194 -3.38 6.03 -31.87
CA LYS A 194 -3.69 5.77 -30.45
C LYS A 194 -4.85 4.80 -30.31
N ALA A 195 -4.83 3.97 -29.26
CA ALA A 195 -5.96 3.12 -28.89
C ALA A 195 -7.25 3.94 -28.61
N GLN A 196 -7.10 5.14 -28.03
CA GLN A 196 -8.21 6.04 -27.72
C GLN A 196 -9.00 6.46 -28.97
N ASP A 197 -8.35 6.75 -30.09
CA ASP A 197 -8.98 7.13 -31.36
C ASP A 197 -9.93 6.01 -31.85
N PHE A 198 -9.49 4.74 -31.76
CA PHE A 198 -10.32 3.58 -32.07
C PHE A 198 -11.48 3.40 -31.09
N ILE A 199 -11.27 3.59 -29.79
CA ILE A 199 -12.32 3.47 -28.76
C ILE A 199 -13.39 4.55 -28.95
N GLN A 200 -13.01 5.79 -29.24
CA GLN A 200 -13.97 6.87 -29.57
C GLN A 200 -14.75 6.56 -30.84
N ALA A 201 -14.08 6.07 -31.89
CA ALA A 201 -14.74 5.71 -33.13
C ALA A 201 -15.72 4.53 -32.96
N LEU A 202 -15.35 3.50 -32.18
CA LEU A 202 -16.24 2.39 -31.81
C LEU A 202 -17.46 2.89 -31.03
N GLY A 203 -17.23 3.81 -30.07
CA GLY A 203 -18.27 4.40 -29.25
C GLY A 203 -19.36 5.12 -30.04
N LYS A 204 -18.95 5.86 -31.08
CA LYS A 204 -19.89 6.52 -32.02
C LYS A 204 -20.71 5.51 -32.83
N VAL A 205 -20.14 4.36 -33.18
CA VAL A 205 -20.90 3.31 -33.89
C VAL A 205 -21.96 2.70 -32.97
N SER A 206 -21.66 2.49 -31.67
CA SER A 206 -22.64 1.98 -30.71
C SER A 206 -23.72 3.01 -30.35
N SER A 207 -23.35 4.27 -30.03
CA SER A 207 -24.33 5.34 -29.74
C SER A 207 -25.20 5.70 -30.95
N GLY A 208 -24.70 5.48 -32.18
CA GLY A 208 -25.39 5.81 -33.42
C GLY A 208 -25.07 7.20 -33.98
N GLU A 209 -24.07 7.88 -33.41
CA GLU A 209 -23.49 9.12 -33.95
C GLU A 209 -22.80 8.90 -35.31
N ASP A 210 -22.48 9.98 -36.02
CA ASP A 210 -21.66 9.87 -37.23
C ASP A 210 -20.20 9.55 -36.90
N PHE A 211 -19.90 8.26 -36.90
CA PHE A 211 -18.58 7.69 -36.72
C PHE A 211 -17.65 7.90 -37.95
N ARG A 212 -18.20 8.18 -39.14
CA ARG A 212 -17.42 8.14 -40.39
C ARG A 212 -16.26 9.14 -40.45
N PRO A 213 -16.35 10.38 -39.93
CA PRO A 213 -15.21 11.29 -39.87
C PRO A 213 -14.04 10.72 -39.05
N SER A 214 -14.33 10.13 -37.89
CA SER A 214 -13.31 9.50 -37.02
C SER A 214 -12.67 8.26 -37.67
N VAL A 215 -13.44 7.47 -38.43
CA VAL A 215 -12.90 6.31 -39.16
C VAL A 215 -12.06 6.72 -40.39
N ARG A 216 -12.36 7.87 -41.04
CA ARG A 216 -11.50 8.44 -42.10
C ARG A 216 -10.15 8.90 -41.54
N ASP A 217 -10.13 9.65 -40.44
CA ASP A 217 -8.90 10.09 -39.78
C ASP A 217 -8.00 8.89 -39.38
N LEU A 218 -8.60 7.84 -38.80
CA LEU A 218 -7.90 6.56 -38.54
C LEU A 218 -7.31 5.94 -39.82
N GLN A 219 -8.05 5.96 -40.94
CA GLN A 219 -7.58 5.42 -42.22
C GLN A 219 -6.45 6.27 -42.83
N GLU A 220 -6.53 7.59 -42.75
CA GLU A 220 -5.50 8.52 -43.22
C GLU A 220 -4.20 8.37 -42.42
N LYS A 221 -4.28 8.30 -41.08
CA LYS A 221 -3.16 7.97 -40.19
C LYS A 221 -2.52 6.62 -40.52
N THR A 222 -3.34 5.57 -40.70
CA THR A 222 -2.89 4.21 -41.08
C THR A 222 -2.14 4.23 -42.42
N LEU A 223 -2.66 4.94 -43.42
CA LEU A 223 -2.03 5.11 -44.74
C LEU A 223 -0.74 5.92 -44.68
N ALA A 224 -0.67 6.96 -43.84
CA ALA A 224 0.54 7.76 -43.64
C ALA A 224 1.68 6.92 -43.02
N TRP A 225 1.40 6.16 -41.95
CA TRP A 225 2.36 5.23 -41.35
C TRP A 225 2.81 4.16 -42.36
N ARG A 226 1.89 3.57 -43.14
CA ARG A 226 2.24 2.59 -44.19
C ARG A 226 3.19 3.17 -45.24
N LYS A 227 2.96 4.42 -45.69
CA LYS A 227 3.88 5.14 -46.60
C LYS A 227 5.25 5.37 -45.97
N HIS A 228 5.31 5.69 -44.67
CA HIS A 228 6.59 5.91 -43.99
C HIS A 228 7.43 4.62 -43.93
N LEU A 229 6.83 3.47 -43.58
CA LEU A 229 7.52 2.17 -43.61
C LEU A 229 8.04 1.81 -45.01
N GLN A 230 7.33 2.21 -46.08
CA GLN A 230 7.79 2.04 -47.46
C GLN A 230 8.99 2.94 -47.80
N THR A 231 9.01 4.20 -47.33
CA THR A 231 10.17 5.08 -47.51
C THR A 231 11.42 4.56 -46.78
N LEU A 232 11.24 3.94 -45.60
CA LEU A 232 12.32 3.26 -44.84
C LEU A 232 12.78 1.93 -45.47
N ALA A 233 12.14 1.46 -46.53
CA ALA A 233 12.52 0.25 -47.27
C ALA A 233 13.23 0.55 -48.60
N ALA A 234 13.34 1.81 -49.01
CA ALA A 234 14.07 2.21 -50.21
C ALA A 234 15.60 2.20 -49.94
N PRO A 235 16.42 1.57 -50.80
CA PRO A 235 17.87 1.58 -50.65
C PRO A 235 18.44 2.97 -50.99
N SER A 236 18.71 3.77 -49.96
CA SER A 236 19.40 5.06 -50.10
C SER A 236 20.89 4.85 -50.43
N PRO A 237 21.42 5.45 -51.52
CA PRO A 237 22.84 5.32 -51.85
C PRO A 237 23.71 6.18 -50.93
N MET A 238 24.69 5.53 -50.28
CA MET A 238 25.87 6.10 -49.60
C MET A 238 25.66 7.33 -48.67
N ALA A 239 25.74 7.08 -47.36
CA ALA A 239 26.22 8.06 -46.38
C ALA A 239 27.45 7.49 -45.65
N THR A 240 28.58 8.20 -45.72
CA THR A 240 29.89 7.72 -45.25
C THR A 240 30.05 7.86 -43.73
N SER A 241 30.86 6.99 -43.12
CA SER A 241 31.18 6.99 -41.69
C SER A 241 32.00 8.21 -41.24
N ALA A 242 31.85 8.59 -39.97
CA ALA A 242 32.71 9.53 -39.26
C ALA A 242 33.01 9.02 -37.82
N PRO A 243 34.20 9.29 -37.23
CA PRO A 243 34.65 8.63 -35.99
C PRO A 243 34.39 9.46 -34.71
N PRO A 244 34.52 8.85 -33.52
CA PRO A 244 34.32 9.53 -32.23
C PRO A 244 35.56 10.32 -31.76
N PRO A 245 35.39 11.41 -30.99
CA PRO A 245 36.48 12.10 -30.29
C PRO A 245 36.91 11.35 -29.01
N ALA A 246 38.16 11.55 -28.59
CA ALA A 246 38.80 10.84 -27.47
C ALA A 246 39.06 11.74 -26.23
N SER A 247 39.52 11.10 -25.15
CA SER A 247 39.76 11.68 -23.82
C SER A 247 40.77 12.84 -23.77
N ALA A 248 40.63 13.69 -22.75
CA ALA A 248 41.70 14.59 -22.28
C ALA A 248 42.07 14.25 -20.82
N GLN A 249 43.37 14.31 -20.50
CA GLN A 249 43.91 14.18 -19.13
C GLN A 249 44.56 15.51 -18.70
N SER A 250 44.75 15.66 -17.38
CA SER A 250 45.33 16.83 -16.72
C SER A 250 46.82 17.06 -17.03
N PRO A 251 47.37 18.23 -16.62
CA PRO A 251 48.65 18.17 -15.89
C PRO A 251 48.79 19.12 -14.68
N THR A 252 49.22 18.53 -13.54
CA THR A 252 50.21 19.00 -12.53
C THR A 252 50.32 20.47 -12.06
N GLY A 253 50.44 20.66 -10.73
CA GLY A 253 50.92 21.90 -10.08
C GLY A 253 51.19 21.77 -8.56
N SER A 254 52.40 21.34 -8.18
CA SER A 254 52.87 21.04 -6.79
C SER A 254 53.82 22.15 -6.27
N PRO A 255 54.43 22.13 -5.04
CA PRO A 255 54.16 21.36 -3.79
C PRO A 255 54.37 22.16 -2.45
N ALA A 256 54.30 21.43 -1.31
CA ALA A 256 55.02 21.62 -0.02
C ALA A 256 54.63 22.75 0.99
N GLY A 257 54.77 22.53 2.32
CA GLY A 257 55.02 21.25 3.02
C GLY A 257 55.37 21.27 4.53
N LYS A 258 54.92 20.21 5.23
CA LYS A 258 55.51 19.48 6.40
C LYS A 258 55.84 20.22 7.75
N PRO A 259 56.05 19.48 8.90
CA PRO A 259 55.37 19.84 10.16
C PRO A 259 56.22 19.88 11.47
N SER A 260 55.57 20.19 12.60
CA SER A 260 55.98 20.03 14.03
C SER A 260 54.75 20.29 14.95
N THR A 261 54.59 19.85 16.21
CA THR A 261 55.33 18.94 17.14
C THR A 261 54.39 18.44 18.27
N THR A 262 54.85 17.51 19.12
CA THR A 262 54.23 16.98 20.36
C THR A 262 55.36 16.49 21.32
N PRO A 263 55.12 16.02 22.58
CA PRO A 263 53.99 16.16 23.53
C PRO A 263 54.46 17.01 24.75
N PRO A 264 54.20 16.76 26.07
CA PRO A 264 53.09 16.14 26.85
C PRO A 264 52.38 17.24 27.71
N ALA A 265 51.72 17.09 28.89
CA ALA A 265 51.38 16.04 29.88
C ALA A 265 50.01 16.43 30.56
N ALA A 266 49.53 16.06 31.78
CA ALA A 266 49.90 15.17 32.91
C ALA A 266 48.64 14.91 33.80
N SER A 267 48.71 13.97 34.77
CA SER A 267 47.65 13.62 35.76
C SER A 267 48.27 13.11 37.09
N PRO A 268 47.53 12.85 38.21
CA PRO A 268 46.12 13.13 38.56
C PRO A 268 46.03 14.28 39.61
N PRO A 269 45.79 14.19 40.97
CA PRO A 269 45.44 13.09 41.93
C PRO A 269 44.17 13.34 42.82
N SER A 270 43.89 12.39 43.75
CA SER A 270 42.90 12.43 44.87
C SER A 270 43.44 11.57 46.04
N PRO A 271 42.80 11.41 47.24
CA PRO A 271 41.73 12.13 47.94
C PRO A 271 42.25 12.72 49.29
N PRO A 272 41.45 12.93 50.38
CA PRO A 272 41.07 11.82 51.28
C PRO A 272 39.64 11.92 51.90
N ALA A 273 39.27 10.94 52.72
CA ALA A 273 38.03 10.92 53.52
C ALA A 273 38.35 10.75 55.04
N PRO A 274 37.45 11.17 55.95
CA PRO A 274 37.50 10.82 57.38
C PRO A 274 36.55 9.66 57.75
N SER A 275 36.85 9.00 58.87
CA SER A 275 36.30 7.69 59.24
C SER A 275 35.06 7.71 60.17
N SER A 276 34.30 6.61 60.11
CA SER A 276 33.67 5.90 61.23
C SER A 276 33.04 6.70 62.39
N GLY A 277 31.72 6.93 62.30
CA GLY A 277 30.86 7.28 63.44
C GLY A 277 29.82 6.19 63.72
N GLN A 278 30.25 5.00 64.18
CA GLN A 278 29.34 3.87 64.42
C GLN A 278 28.59 4.01 65.76
N VAL A 279 27.60 4.90 65.78
CA VAL A 279 26.65 5.02 66.89
C VAL A 279 25.54 4.00 66.67
N SER A 280 25.29 3.15 67.67
CA SER A 280 24.14 2.23 67.65
C SER A 280 22.83 3.01 67.48
N PRO A 281 21.83 2.50 66.74
CA PRO A 281 20.51 3.08 66.72
C PRO A 281 19.83 2.85 68.07
N ALA A 282 20.15 3.71 69.04
CA ALA A 282 19.21 4.03 70.11
C ALA A 282 17.94 4.56 69.43
N GLU A 283 16.81 3.96 69.79
CA GLU A 283 15.49 4.19 69.20
C GLU A 283 15.06 5.64 69.41
N SER A 284 15.53 6.52 68.53
CA SER A 284 15.34 7.96 68.62
C SER A 284 13.85 8.24 68.40
N PRO A 285 13.11 8.70 69.42
CA PRO A 285 11.66 8.79 69.33
C PRO A 285 11.28 9.71 68.18
N LEU A 286 10.45 9.19 67.25
CA LEU A 286 10.00 9.94 66.06
C LEU A 286 9.55 11.36 66.45
N PRO A 287 9.99 12.41 65.72
CA PRO A 287 9.56 13.78 65.96
C PRO A 287 8.05 13.88 66.09
N GLN A 288 7.57 14.71 67.03
CA GLN A 288 6.17 14.72 67.43
C GLN A 288 5.23 15.02 66.25
N GLU A 289 5.59 15.99 65.40
CA GLU A 289 4.88 16.34 64.17
C GLU A 289 4.72 15.15 63.22
N ILE A 290 5.83 14.47 62.87
CA ILE A 290 5.82 13.26 62.03
C ILE A 290 4.94 12.17 62.66
N ARG A 291 5.02 11.97 63.97
CA ARG A 291 4.25 10.94 64.68
C ARG A 291 2.76 11.24 64.68
N GLU A 292 2.37 12.49 64.87
CA GLU A 292 0.97 12.92 64.85
C GLU A 292 0.40 12.76 63.43
N GLU A 293 1.02 13.36 62.41
CA GLU A 293 0.59 13.24 61.01
C GLU A 293 0.47 11.79 60.54
N VAL A 294 1.48 10.96 60.81
CA VAL A 294 1.55 9.57 60.33
C VAL A 294 0.60 8.65 61.11
N SER A 295 0.17 9.02 62.32
CA SER A 295 -0.87 8.29 63.07
C SER A 295 -2.29 8.51 62.54
N LEU A 296 -2.51 9.52 61.69
CA LEU A 296 -3.79 9.77 61.03
C LEU A 296 -3.99 8.94 59.75
N LEU A 297 -2.96 8.23 59.28
CA LEU A 297 -3.02 7.41 58.07
C LEU A 297 -3.85 6.13 58.26
N ARG A 298 -4.61 5.76 57.22
CA ARG A 298 -5.45 4.55 57.21
C ARG A 298 -4.66 3.29 56.82
N LEU A 299 -3.49 3.15 57.44
CA LEU A 299 -2.53 2.08 57.19
C LEU A 299 -2.35 1.19 58.42
N ASP A 300 -1.68 0.04 58.23
CA ASP A 300 -1.19 -0.77 59.34
C ASP A 300 -0.20 0.05 60.21
N PRO A 301 -0.33 0.06 61.55
CA PRO A 301 0.57 0.82 62.42
C PRO A 301 2.07 0.51 62.24
N GLN A 302 2.47 -0.67 61.78
CA GLN A 302 3.89 -0.93 61.48
C GLN A 302 4.34 -0.22 60.20
N ALA A 303 3.49 -0.17 59.17
CA ALA A 303 3.76 0.60 57.95
C ALA A 303 3.83 2.10 58.27
N ALA A 304 2.96 2.59 59.16
CA ALA A 304 3.00 3.96 59.67
C ALA A 304 4.36 4.28 60.33
N THR A 305 4.82 3.50 61.31
CA THR A 305 6.13 3.73 61.94
C THR A 305 7.28 3.73 60.92
N ARG A 306 7.29 2.80 59.96
CA ARG A 306 8.30 2.75 58.89
C ARG A 306 8.27 3.97 57.97
N ILE A 307 7.12 4.58 57.70
CA ILE A 307 7.02 5.86 56.98
C ILE A 307 7.76 6.94 57.77
N GLY A 308 7.45 7.09 59.06
CA GLY A 308 8.09 8.09 59.94
C GLY A 308 9.61 7.94 60.02
N GLU A 309 10.10 6.71 60.23
CA GLU A 309 11.54 6.38 60.20
C GLU A 309 12.19 6.74 58.85
N THR A 310 11.45 6.64 57.75
CA THR A 310 11.98 6.92 56.41
C THR A 310 12.01 8.41 56.11
N LEU A 311 11.00 9.17 56.52
CA LEU A 311 10.99 10.63 56.47
C LEU A 311 12.17 11.21 57.27
N GLN A 312 12.37 10.72 58.50
CA GLN A 312 13.49 11.11 59.35
C GLN A 312 14.85 10.76 58.71
N ARG A 313 15.03 9.55 58.15
CA ARG A 313 16.26 9.15 57.44
C ARG A 313 16.53 9.96 56.16
N LEU A 314 15.49 10.48 55.50
CA LEU A 314 15.62 11.34 54.31
C LEU A 314 15.77 12.83 54.65
N ALA A 315 15.76 13.19 55.95
CA ALA A 315 15.71 14.56 56.46
C ALA A 315 14.55 15.39 55.88
N ILE A 316 13.36 14.78 55.80
CA ILE A 316 12.11 15.44 55.39
C ILE A 316 11.33 15.81 56.67
N PRO A 317 10.90 17.07 56.87
CA PRO A 317 10.36 17.51 58.16
C PRO A 317 9.04 16.85 58.55
N SER A 318 8.17 16.62 57.56
CA SER A 318 6.81 16.14 57.78
C SER A 318 6.30 15.37 56.55
N LEU A 319 5.19 14.65 56.69
CA LEU A 319 4.49 13.96 55.61
C LEU A 319 3.93 14.95 54.57
N ILE A 320 3.49 16.14 55.01
CA ILE A 320 3.03 17.21 54.10
C ILE A 320 4.17 17.63 53.16
N ASN A 321 5.37 17.87 53.71
CA ASN A 321 6.58 18.19 52.93
C ASN A 321 7.00 17.04 51.98
N TRP A 322 6.53 15.81 52.20
CA TRP A 322 6.74 14.69 51.29
C TRP A 322 5.68 14.62 50.18
N LEU A 323 4.43 15.00 50.47
CA LEU A 323 3.39 15.16 49.45
C LEU A 323 3.75 16.29 48.47
N ASP A 324 4.32 17.40 48.95
CA ASP A 324 4.88 18.46 48.09
C ASP A 324 5.93 17.93 47.08
N LEU A 325 6.73 16.94 47.48
CA LEU A 325 7.72 16.27 46.62
C LEU A 325 7.08 15.27 45.64
N LEU A 326 5.93 14.68 46.00
CA LEU A 326 5.11 13.87 45.09
C LEU A 326 4.46 14.75 44.02
N ASP A 327 3.97 15.94 44.40
CA ASP A 327 3.46 16.95 43.48
C ASP A 327 4.54 17.59 42.61
N GLU A 328 5.79 17.72 43.08
CA GLU A 328 6.93 18.11 42.23
C GLU A 328 7.12 17.10 41.08
N VAL A 329 7.05 15.79 41.38
CA VAL A 329 7.13 14.72 40.39
C VAL A 329 5.92 14.76 39.44
N ARG A 330 4.71 14.90 39.97
CA ARG A 330 3.45 15.02 39.21
C ARG A 330 3.48 16.21 38.25
N SER A 331 3.95 17.37 38.71
CA SER A 331 4.12 18.60 37.91
C SER A 331 5.15 18.46 36.80
N SER A 332 6.32 17.86 37.09
CA SER A 332 7.35 17.60 36.07
C SER A 332 6.87 16.62 34.99
N LEU A 333 6.09 15.60 35.37
CA LEU A 333 5.45 14.67 34.42
C LEU A 333 4.37 15.35 33.57
N ALA A 334 3.53 16.21 34.14
CA ALA A 334 2.56 17.01 33.38
C ALA A 334 3.26 17.95 32.38
N GLN A 335 4.38 18.56 32.76
CA GLN A 335 5.23 19.33 31.83
C GLN A 335 5.81 18.44 30.72
N ALA A 336 6.26 17.23 31.04
CA ALA A 336 6.75 16.27 30.04
C ALA A 336 5.66 15.84 29.04
N GLN A 337 4.42 15.69 29.50
CA GLN A 337 3.25 15.43 28.66
C GLN A 337 2.97 16.60 27.70
N LEU A 338 2.94 17.84 28.20
CA LEU A 338 2.73 19.05 27.39
C LEU A 338 3.86 19.26 26.37
N TYR A 339 5.12 18.99 26.74
CA TYR A 339 6.23 19.00 25.78
C TYR A 339 6.11 17.87 24.74
N THR A 340 5.53 16.72 25.09
CA THR A 340 5.27 15.63 24.15
C THR A 340 4.19 16.03 23.15
N GLU A 341 3.06 16.58 23.61
CA GLU A 341 1.97 17.09 22.75
C GLU A 341 2.46 18.19 21.79
N ALA A 342 3.31 19.10 22.28
CA ALA A 342 3.95 20.14 21.47
C ALA A 342 5.08 19.64 20.54
N GLY A 343 5.34 18.33 20.46
CA GLY A 343 6.40 17.74 19.62
C GLY A 343 7.84 18.02 20.09
N GLN A 344 8.03 18.51 21.32
CA GLN A 344 9.31 18.92 21.89
C GLN A 344 9.98 17.77 22.66
N TYR A 345 10.13 16.61 22.00
CA TYR A 345 10.54 15.33 22.63
C TYR A 345 11.80 15.43 23.50
N ASN A 346 12.81 16.19 23.10
CA ASN A 346 14.03 16.37 23.90
C ASN A 346 13.76 17.04 25.27
N ARG A 347 12.79 17.98 25.35
CA ARG A 347 12.36 18.60 26.61
C ARG A 347 11.50 17.65 27.43
N ALA A 348 10.63 16.87 26.78
CA ALA A 348 9.85 15.83 27.45
C ALA A 348 10.74 14.76 28.11
N ARG A 349 11.79 14.29 27.41
CA ARG A 349 12.78 13.35 27.96
C ARG A 349 13.54 13.94 29.15
N ALA A 350 13.93 15.22 29.07
CA ALA A 350 14.63 15.91 30.16
C ALA A 350 13.75 16.09 31.41
N GLN A 351 12.46 16.39 31.25
CA GLN A 351 11.51 16.42 32.36
C GLN A 351 11.25 15.02 32.93
N LEU A 352 11.08 14.00 32.08
CA LEU A 352 10.93 12.61 32.53
C LEU A 352 12.14 12.10 33.34
N SER A 353 13.37 12.48 32.97
CA SER A 353 14.56 12.13 33.75
C SER A 353 14.67 12.93 35.05
N TYR A 354 14.26 14.20 35.06
CA TYR A 354 14.13 15.00 36.29
C TYR A 354 13.12 14.38 37.27
N ALA A 355 11.89 14.14 36.81
CA ALA A 355 10.83 13.49 37.57
C ALA A 355 11.27 12.14 38.16
N TYR A 356 11.93 11.29 37.37
CA TYR A 356 12.47 10.02 37.86
C TYR A 356 13.56 10.21 38.92
N SER A 357 14.48 11.17 38.75
CA SER A 357 15.54 11.42 39.75
C SER A 357 14.96 11.87 41.09
N ARG A 358 13.94 12.74 41.07
CA ARG A 358 13.16 13.14 42.26
C ARG A 358 12.43 11.96 42.87
N PHE A 359 11.71 11.19 42.06
CA PHE A 359 11.00 9.99 42.48
C PHE A 359 11.95 9.00 43.17
N ARG A 360 13.04 8.58 42.51
CA ARG A 360 13.97 7.56 43.00
C ARG A 360 14.69 7.97 44.28
N LEU A 361 15.02 9.26 44.45
CA LEU A 361 15.78 9.76 45.60
C LEU A 361 14.92 10.15 46.81
N LYS A 362 13.64 10.51 46.62
CA LYS A 362 12.79 11.07 47.70
C LYS A 362 11.42 10.43 47.85
N VAL A 363 10.79 9.97 46.77
CA VAL A 363 9.46 9.32 46.82
C VAL A 363 9.61 7.82 47.07
N TYR A 364 10.35 7.12 46.21
CA TYR A 364 10.53 5.66 46.21
C TYR A 364 10.84 5.06 47.60
N PRO A 365 11.76 5.60 48.43
CA PRO A 365 12.07 4.98 49.71
C PRO A 365 10.88 4.98 50.69
N VAL A 366 10.06 6.04 50.66
CA VAL A 366 8.87 6.19 51.52
C VAL A 366 7.73 5.31 51.00
N VAL A 367 7.52 5.25 49.69
CA VAL A 367 6.55 4.30 49.09
C VAL A 367 6.92 2.85 49.42
N GLY A 368 8.22 2.52 49.37
CA GLY A 368 8.74 1.22 49.77
C GLY A 368 8.48 0.83 51.23
N ALA A 369 8.18 1.79 52.11
CA ALA A 369 7.89 1.53 53.53
C ALA A 369 6.49 0.94 53.77
N TYR A 370 5.50 1.25 52.89
CA TYR A 370 4.10 0.81 53.03
C TYR A 370 3.54 0.04 51.82
N ALA A 371 4.08 0.27 50.62
CA ALA A 371 3.63 -0.34 49.37
C ALA A 371 4.82 -0.71 48.44
N PRO A 372 5.67 -1.68 48.83
CA PRO A 372 6.88 -2.04 48.08
C PRO A 372 6.60 -2.46 46.62
N GLU A 373 5.56 -3.27 46.38
CA GLU A 373 5.17 -3.68 45.03
C GLU A 373 4.82 -2.49 44.11
N LEU A 374 4.22 -1.44 44.68
CA LEU A 374 3.86 -0.21 43.97
C LEU A 374 5.11 0.63 43.67
N ALA A 375 6.03 0.75 44.64
CA ALA A 375 7.31 1.41 44.43
C ALA A 375 8.10 0.75 43.29
N GLU A 376 8.21 -0.59 43.28
CA GLU A 376 8.86 -1.36 42.23
C GLU A 376 8.13 -1.30 40.88
N ARG A 377 6.79 -1.17 40.86
CA ARG A 377 6.00 -1.06 39.63
C ARG A 377 6.17 0.31 38.98
N ALA A 378 6.09 1.39 39.77
CA ALA A 378 6.36 2.75 39.33
C ALA A 378 7.80 2.92 38.83
N ASP A 379 8.79 2.39 39.56
CA ASP A 379 10.21 2.43 39.19
C ASP A 379 10.49 1.75 37.84
N ARG A 380 9.92 0.55 37.62
CA ARG A 380 9.96 -0.13 36.33
C ARG A 380 9.28 0.66 35.22
N LEU A 381 8.17 1.35 35.51
CA LEU A 381 7.46 2.16 34.52
C LEU A 381 8.27 3.40 34.11
N PHE A 382 8.91 4.11 35.05
CA PHE A 382 9.86 5.19 34.73
C PHE A 382 11.02 4.68 33.87
N LEU A 383 11.66 3.58 34.28
CA LEU A 383 12.79 2.99 33.55
C LEU A 383 12.37 2.52 32.14
N ALA A 384 11.18 1.95 31.99
CA ALA A 384 10.62 1.60 30.69
C ALA A 384 10.39 2.85 29.83
N MET A 385 9.75 3.90 30.36
CA MET A 385 9.50 5.14 29.60
C MET A 385 10.78 5.89 29.22
N GLN A 386 11.84 5.86 30.03
CA GLN A 386 13.11 6.46 29.65
C GLN A 386 13.76 5.79 28.44
N ASN A 387 13.71 4.45 28.37
CA ASN A 387 14.35 3.65 27.33
C ASN A 387 13.44 3.34 26.12
N ALA A 388 12.12 3.55 26.24
CA ALA A 388 11.16 3.32 25.18
C ALA A 388 11.30 4.34 24.04
N VAL A 389 10.98 3.91 22.81
CA VAL A 389 10.97 4.76 21.61
C VAL A 389 9.56 5.20 21.28
N GLY A 390 9.38 6.45 20.85
CA GLY A 390 8.06 6.95 20.43
C GLY A 390 7.07 7.03 21.59
N LEU A 391 7.43 7.80 22.61
CA LEU A 391 6.51 8.17 23.68
C LEU A 391 5.30 8.95 23.12
N ARG A 392 4.17 8.82 23.79
CA ARG A 392 2.86 9.43 23.48
C ARG A 392 2.28 10.07 24.73
N THR A 393 1.35 11.01 24.60
CA THR A 393 0.75 11.68 25.78
C THR A 393 0.02 10.70 26.70
N VAL A 394 -0.60 9.64 26.15
CA VAL A 394 -1.19 8.54 26.95
C VAL A 394 -0.18 7.86 27.89
N ASP A 395 1.11 7.83 27.54
CA ASP A 395 2.14 7.17 28.36
C ASP A 395 2.35 7.93 29.67
N PHE A 396 2.35 9.26 29.58
CA PHE A 396 2.41 10.15 30.72
C PHE A 396 1.11 10.10 31.53
N THR A 397 -0.06 9.95 30.90
CA THR A 397 -1.33 9.75 31.63
C THR A 397 -1.30 8.49 32.51
N VAL A 398 -0.78 7.36 32.01
CA VAL A 398 -0.65 6.12 32.80
C VAL A 398 0.35 6.28 33.95
N LEU A 399 1.49 6.94 33.72
CA LEU A 399 2.49 7.20 34.77
C LEU A 399 2.00 8.23 35.80
N LEU A 400 1.25 9.26 35.40
CA LEU A 400 0.57 10.18 36.32
C LEU A 400 -0.47 9.46 37.18
N GLY A 401 -1.23 8.51 36.59
CA GLY A 401 -2.12 7.62 37.34
C GLY A 401 -1.36 6.75 38.37
N GLU A 402 -0.16 6.27 38.03
CA GLU A 402 0.68 5.53 38.98
C GLU A 402 1.23 6.42 40.12
N ILE A 403 1.52 7.70 39.84
CA ILE A 403 1.86 8.70 40.87
C ILE A 403 0.63 9.09 41.71
N GLN A 404 -0.60 9.02 41.18
CA GLN A 404 -1.82 9.17 41.97
C GLN A 404 -2.09 7.93 42.84
N GLU A 405 -1.91 6.71 42.31
CA GLU A 405 -2.07 5.46 43.06
C GLU A 405 -1.18 5.42 44.32
N ILE A 406 0.00 6.06 44.28
CA ILE A 406 0.87 6.24 45.46
C ILE A 406 0.18 7.02 46.59
N GLU A 407 -0.51 8.12 46.25
CA GLU A 407 -1.25 8.96 47.20
C GLU A 407 -2.52 8.26 47.69
N GLU A 408 -3.31 7.68 46.78
CA GLU A 408 -4.48 6.87 47.13
C GLU A 408 -4.10 5.74 48.10
N ARG A 409 -3.02 5.01 47.81
CA ARG A 409 -2.56 3.89 48.63
C ARG A 409 -2.08 4.33 50.01
N LEU A 410 -1.53 5.54 50.15
CA LEU A 410 -1.18 6.15 51.44
C LEU A 410 -2.44 6.48 52.27
N LEU A 411 -3.49 6.99 51.61
CA LEU A 411 -4.77 7.35 52.21
C LEU A 411 -5.71 6.15 52.46
N GLY A 412 -5.29 4.94 52.07
CA GLY A 412 -6.04 3.69 52.23
C GLY A 412 -7.02 3.37 51.10
N SER A 413 -7.03 4.16 50.02
CA SER A 413 -7.77 3.96 48.78
C SER A 413 -6.91 3.28 47.69
N SER A 414 -7.42 3.24 46.46
CA SER A 414 -6.76 2.80 45.23
C SER A 414 -7.62 3.19 44.02
N LEU A 415 -7.00 3.51 42.88
CA LEU A 415 -7.63 3.64 41.56
C LEU A 415 -8.15 2.29 41.01
N GLY A 416 -7.79 1.20 41.66
CA GLY A 416 -8.39 -0.12 41.46
C GLY A 416 -7.76 -0.99 40.36
N PRO A 417 -8.37 -2.15 40.07
CA PRO A 417 -7.78 -3.16 39.20
C PRO A 417 -7.66 -2.71 37.74
N TRP A 418 -8.49 -1.77 37.29
CA TRP A 418 -8.43 -1.24 35.92
C TRP A 418 -7.17 -0.40 35.67
N HIS A 419 -6.77 0.45 36.63
CA HIS A 419 -5.50 1.17 36.58
C HIS A 419 -4.30 0.20 36.61
N THR A 420 -4.33 -0.79 37.51
CA THR A 420 -3.28 -1.83 37.55
C THR A 420 -3.15 -2.60 36.23
N LEU A 421 -4.26 -2.90 35.54
CA LEU A 421 -4.24 -3.51 34.21
C LEU A 421 -3.63 -2.57 33.15
N GLN A 422 -3.93 -1.27 33.17
CA GLN A 422 -3.31 -0.29 32.27
C GLN A 422 -1.80 -0.24 32.45
N VAL A 423 -1.31 -0.20 33.70
CA VAL A 423 0.13 -0.20 34.01
C VAL A 423 0.80 -1.50 33.56
N GLN A 424 0.15 -2.66 33.72
CA GLN A 424 0.68 -3.94 33.22
C GLN A 424 0.73 -4.01 31.68
N LEU A 425 -0.33 -3.58 30.99
CA LEU A 425 -0.37 -3.49 29.53
C LEU A 425 0.70 -2.52 29.00
N GLN A 426 0.88 -1.39 29.69
CA GLN A 426 1.90 -0.40 29.36
C GLN A 426 3.31 -1.01 29.52
N LEU A 427 3.63 -1.62 30.66
CA LEU A 427 4.92 -2.30 30.88
C LEU A 427 5.21 -3.42 29.87
N PHE A 428 4.17 -4.09 29.33
CA PHE A 428 4.32 -5.16 28.34
C PHE A 428 4.48 -4.64 26.90
N LEU A 429 3.79 -3.56 26.53
CA LEU A 429 3.74 -3.07 25.14
C LEU A 429 4.69 -1.89 24.86
N LEU A 430 4.95 -1.02 25.83
CA LEU A 430 5.60 0.28 25.64
C LEU A 430 6.92 0.21 24.83
N GLY A 431 7.06 1.13 23.87
CA GLY A 431 8.22 1.22 23.00
C GLY A 431 8.15 0.25 21.81
N ILE A 432 9.21 -0.55 21.62
CA ILE A 432 9.37 -1.41 20.43
C ILE A 432 8.23 -2.43 20.25
N PRO A 433 7.70 -3.13 21.28
CA PRO A 433 6.62 -4.10 21.09
C PRO A 433 5.33 -3.46 20.53
N ARG A 434 4.93 -2.30 21.04
CA ARG A 434 3.80 -1.48 20.56
C ARG A 434 4.04 -0.98 19.14
N ALA A 435 5.26 -0.53 18.86
CA ALA A 435 5.64 -0.13 17.50
C ALA A 435 5.51 -1.32 16.52
N ILE A 436 6.03 -2.50 16.87
CA ILE A 436 5.88 -3.72 16.05
C ILE A 436 4.39 -4.07 15.86
N LEU A 437 3.57 -4.00 16.92
CA LEU A 437 2.13 -4.26 16.85
C LEU A 437 1.44 -3.34 15.83
N PHE A 438 1.66 -2.02 15.88
CA PHE A 438 1.04 -1.08 14.94
C PHE A 438 1.66 -1.11 13.54
N LEU A 439 2.95 -1.41 13.40
CA LEU A 439 3.60 -1.63 12.10
C LEU A 439 3.03 -2.87 11.40
N LEU A 440 2.88 -3.98 12.12
CA LEU A 440 2.26 -5.20 11.60
C LEU A 440 0.78 -4.97 11.30
N ALA A 441 0.02 -4.33 12.19
CA ALA A 441 -1.38 -4.02 11.96
C ALA A 441 -1.57 -3.12 10.71
N SER A 442 -0.70 -2.13 10.52
CA SER A 442 -0.67 -1.26 9.32
C SER A 442 -0.34 -2.06 8.05
N ALA A 443 0.70 -2.90 8.09
CA ALA A 443 1.04 -3.80 6.98
C ALA A 443 -0.09 -4.76 6.62
N LEU A 444 -0.77 -5.36 7.62
CA LEU A 444 -1.93 -6.21 7.40
C LEU A 444 -3.16 -5.43 6.91
N ALA A 445 -3.33 -4.17 7.30
CA ALA A 445 -4.45 -3.32 6.86
C ALA A 445 -4.43 -3.03 5.34
N PHE A 446 -3.26 -3.06 4.70
CA PHE A 446 -3.19 -3.01 3.23
C PHE A 446 -3.78 -4.24 2.54
N PHE A 447 -3.82 -5.41 3.20
CA PHE A 447 -4.31 -6.66 2.57
C PHE A 447 -5.81 -6.63 2.22
N PRO A 448 -6.76 -6.31 3.12
CA PRO A 448 -8.17 -6.19 2.75
C PRO A 448 -8.44 -5.02 1.79
N LEU A 449 -7.66 -3.93 1.86
CA LEU A 449 -7.77 -2.80 0.91
C LEU A 449 -7.35 -3.22 -0.50
N TYR A 450 -6.21 -3.90 -0.63
CA TYR A 450 -5.71 -4.44 -1.90
C TYR A 450 -6.63 -5.52 -2.48
N LEU A 451 -7.15 -6.42 -1.64
CA LEU A 451 -8.15 -7.40 -2.08
C LEU A 451 -9.43 -6.70 -2.56
N GLY A 452 -10.00 -5.77 -1.80
CA GLY A 452 -11.20 -5.02 -2.20
C GLY A 452 -11.01 -4.23 -3.50
N TRP A 453 -9.82 -3.66 -3.71
CA TRP A 453 -9.44 -3.00 -4.96
C TRP A 453 -9.41 -3.98 -6.13
N ILE A 454 -8.82 -5.17 -5.98
CA ILE A 454 -8.83 -6.21 -7.04
C ILE A 454 -10.26 -6.72 -7.30
N THR A 455 -11.00 -7.10 -6.26
CA THR A 455 -12.27 -7.84 -6.42
C THR A 455 -13.39 -7.00 -6.98
N PHE A 456 -13.33 -5.67 -6.81
CA PHE A 456 -14.40 -4.76 -7.23
C PHE A 456 -13.96 -3.64 -8.19
N SER A 457 -12.66 -3.42 -8.36
CA SER A 457 -12.01 -2.78 -9.52
C SER A 457 -12.64 -1.47 -10.03
N GLY A 458 -13.10 -0.60 -9.13
CA GLY A 458 -13.52 0.79 -9.40
C GLY A 458 -14.84 0.99 -10.17
N ARG A 459 -15.19 0.07 -11.07
CA ARG A 459 -16.26 0.18 -12.08
C ARG A 459 -17.65 0.45 -11.50
N ASN A 460 -17.99 -0.20 -10.39
CA ASN A 460 -19.27 0.00 -9.72
C ASN A 460 -19.14 0.97 -8.55
N VAL A 461 -19.83 2.11 -8.64
CA VAL A 461 -19.83 3.18 -7.64
C VAL A 461 -20.11 2.65 -6.22
N TYR A 462 -21.07 1.75 -6.05
CA TYR A 462 -21.46 1.27 -4.72
C TYR A 462 -20.40 0.37 -4.06
N TRP A 463 -19.69 -0.43 -4.85
CA TRP A 463 -18.52 -1.17 -4.35
C TRP A 463 -17.33 -0.25 -4.10
N THR A 464 -17.15 0.82 -4.88
CA THR A 464 -16.14 1.85 -4.63
C THR A 464 -16.41 2.63 -3.33
N LEU A 465 -17.68 2.96 -3.03
CA LEU A 465 -18.09 3.50 -1.73
C LEU A 465 -17.77 2.51 -0.59
N LEU A 466 -18.03 1.21 -0.77
CA LEU A 466 -17.65 0.19 0.23
C LEU A 466 -16.13 0.08 0.40
N GLY A 467 -15.35 0.22 -0.68
CA GLY A 467 -13.89 0.31 -0.64
C GLY A 467 -13.38 1.53 0.13
N LEU A 468 -14.01 2.70 -0.06
CA LEU A 468 -13.74 3.90 0.74
C LEU A 468 -14.10 3.69 2.21
N ALA A 469 -15.18 2.98 2.53
CA ALA A 469 -15.52 2.63 3.91
C ALA A 469 -14.43 1.76 4.56
N PHE A 470 -13.89 0.76 3.84
CA PHE A 470 -12.74 0.00 4.35
C PHE A 470 -11.48 0.87 4.51
N LEU A 471 -11.24 1.83 3.61
CA LEU A 471 -10.12 2.78 3.74
C LEU A 471 -10.24 3.65 4.99
N PHE A 472 -11.41 4.26 5.25
CA PHE A 472 -11.62 5.08 6.46
C PHE A 472 -11.65 4.27 7.76
N LEU A 473 -11.93 2.96 7.69
CA LEU A 473 -11.82 2.02 8.80
C LEU A 473 -10.36 1.64 9.09
N ALA A 474 -9.54 1.49 8.05
CA ALA A 474 -8.11 1.19 8.14
C ALA A 474 -7.23 2.40 8.48
N LEU A 475 -7.65 3.61 8.08
CA LEU A 475 -6.90 4.87 8.21
C LEU A 475 -6.28 5.10 9.60
N PRO A 476 -6.97 4.86 10.74
CA PRO A 476 -6.37 4.95 12.07
C PRO A 476 -5.14 4.06 12.27
N ILE A 477 -5.22 2.80 11.82
CA ILE A 477 -4.17 1.80 11.95
C ILE A 477 -2.98 2.17 11.04
N LEU A 478 -3.26 2.67 9.84
CA LEU A 478 -2.24 3.19 8.93
C LEU A 478 -1.52 4.42 9.52
N ALA A 479 -2.26 5.33 10.16
CA ALA A 479 -1.72 6.51 10.83
C ALA A 479 -0.83 6.16 12.04
N GLU A 480 -1.24 5.20 12.89
CA GLU A 480 -0.39 4.69 13.97
C GLU A 480 0.88 4.03 13.42
N GLY A 481 0.79 3.17 12.40
CA GLY A 481 1.96 2.55 11.78
C GLY A 481 2.96 3.57 11.23
N LEU A 482 2.48 4.62 10.55
CA LEU A 482 3.32 5.72 10.06
C LEU A 482 3.90 6.56 11.22
N SER A 483 3.13 6.76 12.28
CA SER A 483 3.55 7.46 13.51
C SER A 483 4.70 6.75 14.24
N TYR A 484 4.63 5.42 14.39
CA TYR A 484 5.72 4.63 14.94
C TYR A 484 6.92 4.52 13.99
N THR A 485 6.68 4.45 12.67
CA THR A 485 7.75 4.52 11.66
C THR A 485 8.57 5.82 11.81
N GLY A 486 7.90 6.97 11.87
CA GLY A 486 8.55 8.27 12.06
C GLY A 486 9.27 8.40 13.39
N SER A 487 8.72 7.82 14.46
CA SER A 487 9.37 7.81 15.79
C SER A 487 10.67 7.00 15.79
N ILE A 488 10.66 5.81 15.18
CA ILE A 488 11.85 4.94 15.03
C ILE A 488 12.92 5.61 14.16
N LEU A 489 12.54 6.23 13.04
CA LEU A 489 13.48 6.92 12.15
C LEU A 489 14.01 8.24 12.75
N ALA A 490 13.26 8.89 13.65
CA ALA A 490 13.72 10.05 14.37
C ALA A 490 14.74 9.68 15.47
N GLU A 491 14.45 8.67 16.29
CA GLU A 491 15.31 8.31 17.44
C GLU A 491 16.52 7.43 17.05
N TYR A 492 16.36 6.46 16.13
CA TYR A 492 17.47 5.59 15.68
C TYR A 492 17.99 5.94 14.28
N GLY A 493 17.15 6.44 13.39
CA GLY A 493 17.54 6.78 12.01
C GLY A 493 18.26 8.12 11.85
N GLY A 494 18.35 8.93 12.92
CA GLY A 494 18.99 10.25 12.88
C GLY A 494 18.19 11.32 12.11
N LEU A 495 16.89 11.10 11.87
CA LEU A 495 16.03 11.98 11.06
C LEU A 495 14.98 12.69 11.94
N PRO A 496 15.36 13.65 12.81
CA PRO A 496 14.48 14.19 13.86
C PRO A 496 13.19 14.83 13.33
N ILE A 497 13.19 15.33 12.09
CA ILE A 497 11.99 15.91 11.44
C ILE A 497 10.87 14.88 11.26
N LEU A 498 11.18 13.58 11.17
CA LEU A 498 10.19 12.51 11.10
C LEU A 498 9.47 12.27 12.44
N GLY A 499 9.99 12.82 13.54
CA GLY A 499 9.30 12.85 14.83
C GLY A 499 7.98 13.62 14.81
N LEU A 500 7.77 14.50 13.81
CA LEU A 500 6.48 15.15 13.58
C LEU A 500 5.37 14.16 13.21
N LEU A 501 5.69 13.00 12.63
CA LEU A 501 4.70 11.95 12.32
C LEU A 501 4.09 11.32 13.57
N ALA A 502 4.71 11.47 14.74
CA ALA A 502 4.12 11.07 16.01
C ALA A 502 2.73 11.72 16.23
N ASN A 503 2.54 12.95 15.73
CA ASN A 503 1.29 13.71 15.77
C ASN A 503 0.16 13.17 14.89
N LEU A 504 0.36 12.02 14.23
CA LEU A 504 -0.69 11.24 13.56
C LEU A 504 -1.33 10.18 14.47
N SER A 505 -0.76 9.93 15.65
CA SER A 505 -1.26 8.92 16.61
C SER A 505 -2.47 9.43 17.38
N ILE A 506 -3.50 8.60 17.53
CA ILE A 506 -4.68 8.86 18.39
C ILE A 506 -4.23 8.99 19.85
N ALA A 507 -3.17 8.28 20.24
CA ALA A 507 -2.58 8.35 21.57
C ALA A 507 -1.80 9.66 21.84
N GLN A 508 -1.70 10.58 20.87
CA GLN A 508 -0.93 11.82 21.01
C GLN A 508 -1.77 13.04 21.41
N GLY A 509 -3.03 13.17 20.98
CA GLY A 509 -3.84 14.34 21.32
C GLY A 509 -5.16 14.49 20.56
N LEU A 510 -5.80 15.65 20.74
CA LEU A 510 -7.19 15.89 20.31
C LEU A 510 -7.40 15.81 18.79
N VAL A 511 -6.47 16.31 17.97
CA VAL A 511 -6.67 16.39 16.51
C VAL A 511 -6.74 14.99 15.86
N PRO A 512 -5.81 14.05 16.10
CA PRO A 512 -5.95 12.66 15.65
C PRO A 512 -7.21 11.96 16.20
N TYR A 513 -7.59 12.21 17.46
CA TYR A 513 -8.80 11.65 18.05
C TYR A 513 -10.08 12.13 17.33
N LEU A 514 -10.20 13.43 17.03
CA LEU A 514 -11.29 13.97 16.24
C LEU A 514 -11.26 13.48 14.78
N ALA A 515 -10.08 13.36 14.17
CA ALA A 515 -9.93 12.80 12.84
C ALA A 515 -10.40 11.33 12.75
N TRP A 516 -10.15 10.53 13.79
CA TRP A 516 -10.70 9.17 13.92
C TRP A 516 -12.22 9.17 14.09
N GLY A 517 -12.77 10.06 14.93
CA GLY A 517 -14.22 10.23 15.06
C GLY A 517 -14.89 10.56 13.72
N ILE A 518 -14.29 11.47 12.94
CA ILE A 518 -14.73 11.80 11.58
C ILE A 518 -14.58 10.60 10.64
N SER A 519 -13.46 9.85 10.71
CA SER A 519 -13.28 8.66 9.87
C SER A 519 -14.36 7.61 10.15
N ALA A 520 -14.75 7.40 11.42
CA ALA A 520 -15.85 6.51 11.78
C ALA A 520 -17.21 6.95 11.19
N PHE A 521 -17.53 8.25 11.20
CA PHE A 521 -18.71 8.77 10.51
C PHE A 521 -18.65 8.52 9.00
N LEU A 522 -17.49 8.69 8.37
CA LEU A 522 -17.29 8.39 6.95
C LEU A 522 -17.45 6.88 6.67
N VAL A 523 -16.95 5.97 7.52
CA VAL A 523 -17.20 4.53 7.40
C VAL A 523 -18.70 4.24 7.37
N VAL A 524 -19.48 4.80 8.31
CA VAL A 524 -20.92 4.57 8.38
C VAL A 524 -21.64 5.13 7.14
N ALA A 525 -21.29 6.34 6.70
CA ALA A 525 -21.89 6.97 5.52
C ALA A 525 -21.59 6.18 4.23
N PHE A 526 -20.32 5.84 4.00
CA PHE A 526 -19.87 5.14 2.80
C PHE A 526 -20.34 3.67 2.77
N ALA A 527 -20.28 2.95 3.89
CA ALA A 527 -20.81 1.58 3.98
C ALA A 527 -22.34 1.58 3.83
N GLY A 528 -23.05 2.52 4.45
CA GLY A 528 -24.51 2.64 4.32
C GLY A 528 -24.94 2.90 2.87
N ALA A 529 -24.29 3.84 2.18
CA ALA A 529 -24.56 4.14 0.77
C ALA A 529 -24.19 2.97 -0.16
N GLY A 530 -23.01 2.37 0.03
CA GLY A 530 -22.56 1.22 -0.76
C GLY A 530 -23.46 0.00 -0.59
N LEU A 531 -23.72 -0.43 0.64
CA LEU A 531 -24.59 -1.58 0.92
C LEU A 531 -26.03 -1.36 0.47
N ARG A 532 -26.58 -0.13 0.60
CA ARG A 532 -27.92 0.19 0.06
C ARG A 532 -27.95 0.05 -1.47
N GLY A 533 -26.96 0.61 -2.17
CA GLY A 533 -26.90 0.53 -3.63
C GLY A 533 -26.72 -0.90 -4.15
N ILE A 534 -25.86 -1.69 -3.50
CA ILE A 534 -25.70 -3.13 -3.78
C ILE A 534 -27.03 -3.87 -3.56
N ALA A 535 -27.74 -3.60 -2.45
CA ALA A 535 -29.04 -4.23 -2.17
C ALA A 535 -30.15 -3.80 -3.15
N ALA A 536 -30.08 -2.59 -3.72
CA ALA A 536 -30.95 -2.16 -4.80
C ALA A 536 -30.62 -2.86 -6.13
N GLN A 537 -29.33 -2.95 -6.50
CA GLN A 537 -28.87 -3.66 -7.70
C GLN A 537 -29.24 -5.16 -7.70
N PHE A 538 -29.24 -5.82 -6.55
CA PHE A 538 -29.71 -7.20 -6.41
C PHE A 538 -31.23 -7.33 -6.19
N GLY A 539 -32.01 -6.25 -6.32
CA GLY A 539 -33.48 -6.26 -6.22
C GLY A 539 -34.04 -6.58 -4.82
N LEU A 540 -33.18 -6.62 -3.79
CA LEU A 540 -33.56 -6.91 -2.40
C LEU A 540 -34.35 -5.74 -1.81
N LEU A 541 -34.03 -4.51 -2.22
CA LEU A 541 -34.81 -3.31 -1.93
C LEU A 541 -35.79 -3.02 -3.06
N LYS A 542 -37.02 -3.56 -2.96
CA LYS A 542 -38.15 -3.04 -3.73
C LYS A 542 -38.47 -1.62 -3.26
N GLU A 543 -38.08 -0.61 -4.03
CA GLU A 543 -38.44 0.78 -3.72
C GLU A 543 -39.96 0.96 -3.83
N ARG A 544 -40.62 1.07 -2.67
CA ARG A 544 -42.08 1.29 -2.60
C ARG A 544 -42.42 2.71 -3.07
N GLY A 545 -42.85 2.81 -4.32
CA GLY A 545 -43.63 3.95 -4.80
C GLY A 545 -42.80 5.14 -5.24
N ARG A 546 -42.06 4.99 -6.34
CA ARG A 546 -41.95 6.08 -7.30
C ARG A 546 -41.83 5.57 -8.73
N GLU A 547 -42.88 5.75 -9.50
CA GLU A 547 -42.75 5.86 -10.95
C GLU A 547 -41.95 7.14 -11.22
N VAL A 548 -40.64 7.00 -11.39
CA VAL A 548 -39.80 8.10 -11.85
C VAL A 548 -40.07 8.26 -13.34
N ILE A 549 -41.07 9.09 -13.66
CA ILE A 549 -41.31 9.62 -14.99
C ILE A 549 -39.96 10.09 -15.55
N ALA A 550 -39.66 9.72 -16.79
CA ALA A 550 -38.42 10.09 -17.49
C ALA A 550 -38.29 11.62 -17.52
N THR A 551 -37.53 12.15 -16.56
CA THR A 551 -37.33 13.58 -16.38
C THR A 551 -35.95 13.90 -16.91
N GLN A 552 -35.91 14.46 -18.12
CA GLN A 552 -34.69 15.04 -18.69
C GLN A 552 -34.19 16.21 -17.80
N ASP A 553 -32.97 16.66 -18.05
CA ASP A 553 -32.28 17.72 -17.30
C ASP A 553 -31.92 17.43 -15.84
N GLN A 554 -30.88 16.61 -15.67
CA GLN A 554 -29.79 16.98 -14.76
C GLN A 554 -28.43 16.51 -15.27
N ARG A 555 -27.62 17.46 -15.77
CA ARG A 555 -26.22 17.20 -16.18
C ARG A 555 -25.33 16.97 -14.96
N PRO A 556 -24.61 15.84 -14.85
CA PRO A 556 -23.44 15.75 -13.98
C PRO A 556 -22.33 16.66 -14.51
N SER A 557 -21.65 17.40 -13.63
CA SER A 557 -20.58 18.32 -14.05
C SER A 557 -19.35 17.54 -14.52
N ALA A 558 -18.78 17.95 -15.64
CA ALA A 558 -17.53 17.37 -16.14
C ALA A 558 -16.35 17.76 -15.22
N THR A 559 -15.81 16.77 -14.51
CA THR A 559 -14.57 16.91 -13.74
C THR A 559 -13.51 16.00 -14.36
N THR A 560 -12.77 16.54 -15.33
CA THR A 560 -11.63 15.88 -15.95
C THR A 560 -10.50 15.66 -14.93
N LEU A 561 -9.92 14.45 -14.88
CA LEU A 561 -8.46 14.24 -14.85
C LEU A 561 -8.07 12.74 -15.00
N THR A 562 -7.59 12.40 -16.21
CA THR A 562 -6.53 11.40 -16.51
C THR A 562 -6.56 10.02 -15.84
N SER A 563 -7.08 9.02 -16.57
CA SER A 563 -6.47 7.68 -16.70
C SER A 563 -6.99 7.00 -17.98
N GLU A 564 -6.16 6.90 -19.02
CA GLU A 564 -6.59 6.45 -20.35
C GLU A 564 -6.55 4.92 -20.55
N THR A 565 -7.52 4.20 -19.98
CA THR A 565 -8.10 2.97 -20.57
C THR A 565 -9.30 2.49 -19.72
N ILE A 566 -10.14 1.63 -20.31
CA ILE A 566 -11.44 1.19 -19.75
C ILE A 566 -12.49 2.30 -19.81
N VAL A 567 -13.17 2.40 -20.95
CA VAL A 567 -14.50 3.03 -21.05
C VAL A 567 -15.54 1.93 -20.82
N GLU A 568 -16.41 2.13 -19.83
CA GLU A 568 -17.58 1.28 -19.63
C GLU A 568 -18.72 1.68 -20.57
N TRP A 569 -19.48 0.68 -21.02
CA TRP A 569 -20.63 0.87 -21.89
C TRP A 569 -21.89 0.37 -21.17
N ASP A 570 -22.45 1.24 -20.31
CA ASP A 570 -23.88 1.21 -19.95
C ASP A 570 -24.66 1.65 -21.21
N GLU A 571 -25.51 0.80 -21.80
CA GLU A 571 -26.86 0.45 -21.34
C GLU A 571 -27.97 1.47 -21.69
N GLU A 572 -28.01 1.87 -22.98
CA GLU A 572 -29.28 2.08 -23.71
C GLU A 572 -29.19 1.45 -25.11
N PHE A 573 -29.87 0.31 -25.32
CA PHE A 573 -30.52 -0.16 -26.57
C PHE A 573 -31.03 -1.62 -26.42
#